data_AF-A0A953PVV7-F1
#
_entry.id   AF-A0A953PVV7-F1
#
_cell.length_a   1.000
_cell.length_b   1.000
_cell.length_c   1.000
_cell.angle_alpha   90.00
_cell.angle_beta   90.00
_cell.angle_gamma   90.00
#
_symmetry.space_group_name_H-M   'P 1'
#
loop_
_entity.id
_entity.type
_entity.pdbx_description
1 polymer ?
#
loop_
_entity_poly.entity_id
_entity_poly.type
_entity_poly.pdbx_seq_one_letter_code
_entity_poly.pdbx_strand_id
1 'polypeptide(L)'
;MIGDALGEKPAELASTILLGPFYLLGEIYGSLLPGILFFALLLEKGNHTALSLLHATSVGYGTKICGMLILCFLLGKIFALPSLVLPERYTSLFPHDQSLSKERQVANTFFGGAIALPLLFGKFRGMDIMVAGHADLVFHYTTGVSLIVSSALPGDGYLRILELVIGLAMMTAAWRKKLAMQNVFIALLGASSPEWATTIPDAIKGVQAVAGLFGHAKSPGPTSEPAQGPSQGTK
;
A
#
# COMPACT_ATOMS: atom_id res chain seq x y z
N MET A 1 36.51 -2.98 26.95
CA MET A 1 35.24 -2.21 27.05
C MET A 1 34.44 -2.29 25.74
N ILE A 2 34.23 -3.49 25.17
CA ILE A 2 33.39 -3.71 23.98
C ILE A 2 32.18 -4.62 24.31
N GLY A 3 32.11 -5.13 25.55
CA GLY A 3 31.07 -6.08 25.99
C GLY A 3 29.74 -5.47 26.43
N ASP A 4 29.71 -4.18 26.79
CA ASP A 4 28.50 -3.53 27.32
C ASP A 4 27.67 -2.78 26.25
N ALA A 5 28.14 -2.75 25.00
CA ALA A 5 27.39 -2.16 23.88
C ALA A 5 26.33 -3.10 23.29
N LEU A 6 26.28 -4.37 23.73
CA LEU A 6 25.29 -5.36 23.29
C LEU A 6 24.13 -5.52 24.29
N GLY A 7 23.83 -4.45 25.04
CA GLY A 7 22.61 -4.34 25.84
C GLY A 7 21.34 -4.09 25.02
N GLU A 8 21.41 -4.13 23.68
CA GLU A 8 20.20 -4.11 22.84
C GLU A 8 19.44 -5.43 22.99
N LYS A 9 18.16 -5.32 23.32
CA LYS A 9 17.30 -6.49 23.52
C LYS A 9 17.30 -7.33 22.25
N PRO A 10 17.50 -8.66 22.31
CA PRO A 10 17.56 -9.53 21.13
C PRO A 10 16.31 -9.45 20.22
N ALA A 11 15.20 -8.94 20.74
CA ALA A 11 13.98 -8.65 19.98
C ALA A 11 14.15 -7.52 18.94
N GLU A 12 15.00 -6.53 19.20
CA GLU A 12 15.23 -5.35 18.34
C GLU A 12 16.12 -5.71 17.14
N LEU A 13 17.14 -6.55 17.37
CA LEU A 13 17.95 -7.16 16.30
C LEU A 13 17.11 -8.08 15.41
N ALA A 14 16.21 -8.89 16.01
CA ALA A 14 15.35 -9.80 15.26
C ALA A 14 14.40 -9.04 14.31
N SER A 15 13.80 -7.92 14.74
CA SER A 15 12.94 -7.11 13.87
C SER A 15 13.69 -6.48 12.70
N THR A 16 14.96 -6.12 12.89
CA THR A 16 15.78 -5.51 11.85
C THR A 16 16.20 -6.53 10.79
N ILE A 17 16.49 -7.77 11.21
CA ILE A 17 16.86 -8.87 10.30
C ILE A 17 15.67 -9.32 9.43
N LEU A 18 14.44 -9.23 9.94
CA LEU A 18 13.23 -9.64 9.21
C LEU A 18 12.86 -8.71 8.06
N LEU A 19 13.28 -7.44 8.09
CA LEU A 19 12.89 -6.47 7.07
C LEU A 19 13.44 -6.80 5.66
N GLY A 20 14.68 -7.28 5.60
CA GLY A 20 15.35 -7.64 4.33
C GLY A 20 14.57 -8.69 3.53
N PRO A 21 14.24 -9.86 4.12
CA PRO A 21 13.40 -10.87 3.49
C PRO A 21 12.02 -10.38 3.05
N PHE A 22 11.34 -9.53 3.85
CA PHE A 22 10.04 -8.97 3.47
C PHE A 22 10.14 -8.00 2.30
N TYR A 23 11.19 -7.18 2.26
CA TYR A 23 11.48 -6.32 1.12
C TYR A 23 11.72 -7.16 -0.15
N LEU A 24 12.53 -8.21 -0.05
CA LEU A 24 12.81 -9.11 -1.16
C LEU A 24 11.54 -9.80 -1.66
N LEU A 25 10.67 -10.29 -0.75
CA LEU A 25 9.37 -10.83 -1.09
C LEU A 25 8.50 -9.80 -1.82
N GLY A 26 8.43 -8.57 -1.30
CA GLY A 26 7.70 -7.48 -1.94
C GLY A 26 8.22 -7.17 -3.35
N GLU A 27 9.53 -7.18 -3.54
CA GLU A 27 10.17 -6.95 -4.83
C GLU A 27 9.91 -8.10 -5.82
N ILE A 28 9.99 -9.34 -5.36
CA ILE A 28 9.64 -10.53 -6.13
C ILE A 28 8.17 -10.47 -6.54
N TYR A 29 7.24 -10.25 -5.60
CA TYR A 29 5.82 -10.18 -5.94
C TYR A 29 5.48 -9.01 -6.86
N GLY A 30 6.07 -7.82 -6.61
CA GLY A 30 5.80 -6.62 -7.38
C GLY A 30 6.38 -6.64 -8.80
N SER A 31 7.46 -7.40 -9.04
CA SER A 31 8.16 -7.44 -10.33
C SER A 31 7.96 -8.77 -11.07
N LEU A 32 8.02 -9.91 -10.38
CA LEU A 32 7.96 -11.22 -11.00
C LEU A 32 6.52 -11.60 -11.41
N LEU A 33 5.54 -11.35 -10.54
CA LEU A 33 4.16 -11.78 -10.77
C LEU A 33 3.51 -11.12 -12.01
N PRO A 34 3.66 -9.80 -12.23
CA PRO A 34 3.20 -9.16 -13.47
C PRO A 34 3.91 -9.69 -14.71
N GLY A 35 5.20 -10.00 -14.59
CA GLY A 35 5.98 -10.60 -15.67
C GLY A 35 5.49 -11.99 -16.05
N ILE A 36 5.22 -12.84 -15.05
CA ILE A 36 4.65 -14.18 -15.24
C ILE A 36 3.27 -14.08 -15.88
N LEU A 37 2.42 -13.18 -15.37
CA LEU A 37 1.08 -12.95 -15.92
C LEU A 37 1.15 -12.51 -17.38
N PHE A 38 2.02 -11.54 -17.69
CA PHE A 38 2.22 -11.08 -19.07
C PHE A 38 2.68 -12.22 -19.99
N PHE A 39 3.66 -13.00 -19.53
CA PHE A 39 4.18 -14.12 -20.30
C PHE A 39 3.11 -15.21 -20.52
N ALA A 40 2.30 -15.50 -19.51
CA ALA A 40 1.17 -16.43 -19.65
C ALA A 40 0.16 -15.93 -20.70
N LEU A 41 -0.18 -14.65 -20.69
CA LEU A 41 -1.07 -14.04 -21.69
C LEU A 41 -0.48 -14.09 -23.10
N LEU A 42 0.84 -13.92 -23.25
CA LEU A 42 1.52 -14.09 -24.54
C LEU A 42 1.39 -15.52 -25.08
N LEU A 43 1.50 -16.53 -24.20
CA LEU A 43 1.33 -17.93 -24.58
C LEU A 43 -0.11 -18.25 -24.96
N GLU A 44 -1.07 -17.76 -24.18
CA GLU A 44 -2.50 -17.95 -24.44
C GLU A 44 -2.91 -17.32 -25.77
N LYS A 45 -2.35 -16.16 -26.11
CA LYS A 45 -2.56 -15.48 -27.41
C LYS A 45 -1.84 -16.15 -28.58
N GLY A 46 -1.15 -17.26 -28.36
CA GLY A 46 -0.47 -18.01 -29.42
C GLY A 46 0.72 -17.26 -30.02
N ASN A 47 1.39 -16.39 -29.26
CA ASN A 47 2.55 -15.68 -29.76
C ASN A 47 3.68 -16.67 -30.07
N HIS A 48 3.97 -16.87 -31.37
CA HIS A 48 4.95 -17.82 -31.85
C HIS A 48 6.36 -17.57 -31.30
N THR A 49 6.72 -16.32 -30.97
CA THR A 49 8.04 -16.01 -30.40
C THR A 49 8.17 -16.57 -28.99
N ALA A 50 7.15 -16.41 -28.14
CA ALA A 50 7.14 -16.95 -26.79
C ALA A 50 7.12 -18.49 -26.80
N LEU A 51 6.34 -19.07 -27.71
CA LEU A 51 6.26 -20.52 -27.90
C LEU A 51 7.60 -21.10 -28.41
N SER A 52 8.25 -20.42 -29.35
CA SER A 52 9.56 -20.84 -29.89
C SER A 52 10.64 -20.82 -28.82
N LEU A 53 10.56 -19.88 -27.88
CA LEU A 53 11.49 -19.76 -26.75
C LEU A 53 11.34 -20.94 -25.76
N LEU A 54 10.11 -21.45 -25.56
CA LEU A 54 9.85 -22.68 -24.80
C LEU A 54 10.38 -23.93 -25.52
N HIS A 55 10.20 -24.00 -26.83
CA HIS A 55 10.54 -25.19 -27.62
C HIS A 55 12.02 -25.29 -28.04
N ALA A 56 12.84 -24.28 -27.79
CA ALA A 56 14.28 -24.32 -28.11
C ALA A 56 14.97 -25.54 -27.45
N THR A 57 15.38 -26.53 -28.24
CA THR A 57 15.96 -27.79 -27.74
C THR A 57 17.42 -27.67 -27.29
N SER A 58 18.10 -26.59 -27.65
CA SER A 58 19.51 -26.34 -27.33
C SER A 58 19.79 -26.00 -25.87
N VAL A 59 18.75 -25.77 -25.06
CA VAL A 59 18.86 -25.29 -23.68
C VAL A 59 18.20 -26.29 -22.74
N GLY A 60 18.90 -26.67 -21.66
CA GLY A 60 18.37 -27.57 -20.64
C GLY A 60 17.15 -26.98 -19.92
N TYR A 61 16.26 -27.84 -19.41
CA TYR A 61 15.01 -27.42 -18.77
C TYR A 61 15.20 -26.43 -17.61
N GLY A 62 16.20 -26.65 -16.74
CA GLY A 62 16.51 -25.72 -15.65
C GLY A 62 16.91 -24.33 -16.13
N THR A 63 17.76 -24.26 -17.16
CA THR A 63 18.19 -22.99 -17.75
C THR A 63 17.04 -22.25 -18.42
N LYS A 64 16.06 -22.95 -19.01
CA LYS A 64 14.84 -22.34 -19.55
C LYS A 64 14.00 -21.67 -18.46
N ILE A 65 13.77 -22.37 -17.34
CA ILE A 65 13.02 -21.80 -16.21
C ILE A 65 13.73 -20.56 -15.69
N CYS A 66 15.04 -20.63 -15.43
CA CYS A 66 15.81 -19.48 -14.96
C CYS A 66 15.74 -18.31 -15.95
N GLY A 67 15.91 -18.58 -17.24
CA GLY A 67 15.81 -17.56 -18.29
C GLY A 67 14.42 -16.91 -18.35
N MET A 68 13.36 -17.70 -18.21
CA MET A 68 11.98 -17.17 -18.19
C MET A 68 11.69 -16.35 -16.94
N LEU A 69 12.17 -16.78 -15.77
CA LEU A 69 12.03 -16.01 -14.54
C LEU A 69 12.74 -14.67 -14.64
N ILE A 70 13.98 -14.64 -15.18
CA ILE A 70 14.73 -13.41 -15.42
C ILE A 70 13.97 -12.51 -16.41
N LEU A 71 13.47 -13.08 -17.52
CA LEU A 71 12.71 -12.33 -18.51
C LEU A 71 11.43 -11.74 -17.90
N CYS A 72 10.67 -12.52 -17.13
CA CYS A 72 9.48 -12.05 -16.42
C CYS A 72 9.83 -10.92 -15.45
N PHE A 73 10.90 -11.08 -14.67
CA PHE A 73 11.36 -10.03 -13.75
C PHE A 73 11.71 -8.73 -14.49
N LEU A 74 12.47 -8.82 -15.60
CA LEU A 74 12.82 -7.67 -16.43
C LEU A 74 11.58 -6.98 -17.01
N LEU A 75 10.63 -7.76 -17.53
CA LEU A 75 9.37 -7.23 -18.05
C LEU A 75 8.57 -6.50 -16.97
N GLY A 76 8.45 -7.09 -15.77
CA GLY A 76 7.78 -6.43 -14.65
C GLY A 76 8.47 -5.13 -14.22
N LYS A 77 9.81 -5.08 -14.21
CA LYS A 77 10.56 -3.85 -13.94
C LYS A 77 10.33 -2.80 -15.03
N ILE A 78 10.30 -3.18 -16.31
CA ILE A 78 9.98 -2.28 -17.41
C ILE A 78 8.56 -1.70 -17.24
N PHE A 79 7.58 -2.52 -16.87
CA PHE A 79 6.23 -2.04 -16.59
C PHE A 79 6.12 -1.16 -15.35
N ALA A 80 7.09 -1.22 -14.43
CA ALA A 80 7.17 -0.31 -13.31
C ALA A 80 7.71 1.08 -13.71
N LEU A 81 8.49 1.21 -14.79
CA LEU A 81 9.16 2.46 -15.19
C LEU A 81 8.20 3.65 -15.42
N PRO A 82 7.02 3.48 -16.04
CA PRO A 82 6.13 4.62 -16.24
C PRO A 82 5.72 5.26 -14.90
N SER A 83 5.67 4.51 -13.78
CA SER A 83 5.36 5.08 -12.46
C SER A 83 6.42 6.08 -11.95
N LEU A 84 7.67 5.92 -12.39
CA LEU A 84 8.77 6.82 -12.07
C LEU A 84 8.72 8.12 -12.90
N VAL A 85 8.26 8.05 -14.15
CA VAL A 85 8.34 9.17 -15.11
C VAL A 85 7.05 9.98 -15.22
N LEU A 86 5.88 9.35 -14.98
CA LEU A 86 4.57 10.00 -15.10
C LEU A 86 4.15 10.99 -13.97
N PRO A 87 4.73 11.03 -12.75
CA PRO A 87 4.12 11.80 -11.67
C PRO A 87 4.19 13.32 -11.87
N GLU A 88 5.10 13.85 -12.69
CA GLU A 88 5.23 15.30 -12.90
C GLU A 88 4.23 15.87 -13.92
N ARG A 89 3.75 15.06 -14.87
CA ARG A 89 2.83 15.54 -15.93
C ARG A 89 1.35 15.37 -15.60
N TYR A 90 1.00 14.43 -14.72
CA TYR A 90 -0.40 14.17 -14.37
C TYR A 90 -0.90 15.07 -13.23
N THR A 91 -0.02 15.56 -12.37
CA THR A 91 -0.37 16.48 -11.28
C THR A 91 -0.81 17.86 -11.79
N SER A 92 -0.39 18.27 -12.99
CA SER A 92 -0.83 19.53 -13.62
C SER A 92 -2.17 19.42 -14.35
N LEU A 93 -2.57 18.22 -14.79
CA LEU A 93 -3.82 17.97 -15.51
C LEU A 93 -5.06 17.92 -14.60
N PHE A 94 -4.86 17.67 -13.31
CA PHE A 94 -5.91 17.72 -12.30
C PHE A 94 -5.60 18.83 -11.29
N PRO A 95 -5.92 20.10 -11.62
CA PRO A 95 -5.75 21.21 -10.69
C PRO A 95 -6.56 20.92 -9.43
N HIS A 96 -5.87 20.59 -8.36
CA HIS A 96 -6.47 20.23 -7.09
C HIS A 96 -6.63 21.49 -6.26
N ASP A 97 -7.69 22.23 -6.58
CA ASP A 97 -8.03 23.54 -6.01
C ASP A 97 -8.54 23.41 -4.56
N GLN A 98 -7.64 23.07 -3.63
CA GLN A 98 -7.92 22.79 -2.22
C GLN A 98 -6.67 23.00 -1.32
N SER A 99 -5.93 24.11 -1.49
CA SER A 99 -4.67 24.34 -0.76
C SER A 99 -4.86 24.39 0.77
N LEU A 100 -5.87 25.10 1.26
CA LEU A 100 -6.10 25.29 2.71
C LEU A 100 -6.64 24.05 3.43
N SER A 101 -7.47 23.22 2.78
CA SER A 101 -7.96 21.96 3.38
C SER A 101 -6.87 20.88 3.39
N LYS A 102 -5.99 20.86 2.38
CA LYS A 102 -4.84 19.96 2.32
C LYS A 102 -3.85 20.20 3.43
N GLU A 103 -3.47 21.45 3.71
CA GLU A 103 -2.53 21.76 4.80
C GLU A 103 -3.05 21.28 6.15
N ARG A 104 -4.33 21.52 6.45
CA ARG A 104 -4.97 21.00 7.67
C ARG A 104 -5.03 19.49 7.70
N GLN A 105 -5.33 18.83 6.58
CA GLN A 105 -5.38 17.37 6.50
C GLN A 105 -3.99 16.76 6.70
N VAL A 106 -2.95 17.34 6.11
CA VAL A 106 -1.55 16.93 6.28
C VAL A 106 -1.13 17.10 7.72
N ALA A 107 -1.42 18.25 8.35
CA ALA A 107 -1.13 18.49 9.75
C ALA A 107 -1.85 17.49 10.67
N ASN A 108 -3.16 17.28 10.48
CA ASN A 108 -3.93 16.31 11.26
C ASN A 108 -3.41 14.87 11.09
N THR A 109 -3.00 14.50 9.88
CA THR A 109 -2.45 13.17 9.60
C THR A 109 -1.06 13.00 10.22
N PHE A 110 -0.24 14.04 10.19
CA PHE A 110 1.07 14.08 10.83
C PHE A 110 0.95 13.92 12.35
N PHE A 111 0.16 14.79 13.00
CA PHE A 111 -0.03 14.73 14.45
C PHE A 111 -0.79 13.48 14.88
N GLY A 112 -1.81 13.07 14.13
CA GLY A 112 -2.53 11.82 14.37
C GLY A 112 -1.59 10.61 14.27
N GLY A 113 -0.71 10.59 13.27
CA GLY A 113 0.32 9.58 13.11
C GLY A 113 1.31 9.53 14.26
N ALA A 114 1.83 10.69 14.65
CA ALA A 114 2.78 10.81 15.74
C ALA A 114 2.30 10.24 17.09
N ILE A 115 1.00 10.34 17.33
CA ILE A 115 0.39 9.90 18.58
C ILE A 115 -0.11 8.45 18.42
N ALA A 116 -0.85 8.17 17.36
CA ALA A 116 -1.55 6.91 17.19
C ALA A 116 -0.65 5.76 16.72
N LEU A 117 0.33 6.00 15.83
CA LEU A 117 1.19 4.92 15.31
C LEU A 117 2.06 4.29 16.41
N PRO A 118 2.78 5.06 17.26
CA PRO A 118 3.56 4.47 18.35
C PRO A 118 2.70 3.73 19.37
N LEU A 119 1.48 4.22 19.63
CA LEU A 119 0.54 3.61 20.56
C LEU A 119 -0.06 2.30 20.02
N LEU A 120 -0.46 2.26 18.74
CA LEU A 120 -1.13 1.11 18.12
C LEU A 120 -0.17 0.01 17.68
N PHE A 121 1.01 0.38 17.17
CA PHE A 121 1.90 -0.57 16.49
C PHE A 121 3.22 -0.81 17.24
N GLY A 122 3.44 -0.12 18.35
CA GLY A 122 4.69 -0.17 19.09
C GLY A 122 5.86 0.49 18.34
N LYS A 123 7.06 0.40 18.92
CA LYS A 123 8.22 1.23 18.54
C LYS A 123 8.83 0.93 17.15
N PHE A 124 8.48 -0.16 16.46
CA PHE A 124 9.22 -0.62 15.27
C PHE A 124 8.42 -1.13 14.06
N ARG A 125 7.07 -1.14 14.08
CA ARG A 125 6.28 -1.74 12.98
C ARG A 125 5.88 -0.79 11.85
N GLY A 126 6.21 0.49 11.95
CA GLY A 126 5.85 1.49 10.94
C GLY A 126 6.46 1.19 9.55
N MET A 127 7.70 0.72 9.54
CA MET A 127 8.43 0.37 8.32
C MET A 127 7.82 -0.86 7.62
N ASP A 128 7.36 -1.85 8.38
CA ASP A 128 6.69 -3.04 7.82
C ASP A 128 5.40 -2.65 7.07
N ILE A 129 4.60 -1.75 7.64
CA ILE A 129 3.37 -1.25 7.02
C ILE A 129 3.70 -0.48 5.73
N MET A 130 4.77 0.32 5.75
CA MET A 130 5.22 1.07 4.58
C MET A 130 5.68 0.12 3.46
N VAL A 131 6.49 -0.89 3.79
CA VAL A 131 6.99 -1.90 2.84
C VAL A 131 5.82 -2.69 2.25
N ALA A 132 4.89 -3.16 3.09
CA ALA A 132 3.71 -3.89 2.64
C ALA A 132 2.82 -3.03 1.73
N GLY A 133 2.58 -1.78 2.11
CA GLY A 133 1.84 -0.83 1.28
C GLY A 133 2.55 -0.58 -0.06
N HIS A 134 3.87 -0.41 -0.04
CA HIS A 134 4.68 -0.22 -1.24
C HIS A 134 4.59 -1.42 -2.18
N ALA A 135 4.75 -2.64 -1.67
CA ALA A 135 4.63 -3.85 -2.46
C ALA A 135 3.24 -3.97 -3.11
N ASP A 136 2.18 -3.68 -2.35
CA ASP A 136 0.80 -3.72 -2.83
C ASP A 136 0.51 -2.66 -3.91
N LEU A 137 1.05 -1.44 -3.75
CA LEU A 137 0.99 -0.39 -4.76
C LEU A 137 1.70 -0.81 -6.05
N VAL A 138 2.94 -1.28 -5.93
CA VAL A 138 3.76 -1.72 -7.06
C VAL A 138 3.02 -2.84 -7.79
N PHE A 139 2.48 -3.83 -7.08
CA PHE A 139 1.73 -4.94 -7.65
C PHE A 139 0.52 -4.49 -8.48
N HIS A 140 -0.34 -3.63 -7.94
CA HIS A 140 -1.51 -3.13 -8.67
C HIS A 140 -1.08 -2.32 -9.89
N TYR A 141 0.01 -1.57 -9.75
CA TYR A 141 0.54 -0.76 -10.84
C TYR A 141 1.09 -1.63 -11.98
N THR A 142 2.07 -2.48 -11.70
CA THR A 142 2.75 -3.28 -12.70
C THR A 142 1.82 -4.28 -13.38
N THR A 143 0.92 -4.91 -12.62
CA THR A 143 -0.14 -5.78 -13.16
C THR A 143 -1.09 -5.00 -14.07
N GLY A 144 -1.54 -3.82 -13.64
CA GLY A 144 -2.44 -3.00 -14.43
C GLY A 144 -1.83 -2.56 -15.76
N VAL A 145 -0.57 -2.11 -15.76
CA VAL A 145 0.16 -1.73 -16.98
C VAL A 145 0.36 -2.94 -17.88
N SER A 146 0.78 -4.08 -17.32
CA SER A 146 0.97 -5.33 -18.06
C SER A 146 -0.29 -5.74 -18.82
N LEU A 147 -1.46 -5.69 -18.17
CA LEU A 147 -2.75 -6.01 -18.80
C LEU A 147 -3.12 -5.01 -19.90
N ILE A 148 -2.93 -3.71 -19.67
CA ILE A 148 -3.18 -2.68 -20.69
C ILE A 148 -2.28 -2.92 -21.91
N VAL A 149 -1.00 -3.21 -21.70
CA VAL A 149 -0.06 -3.50 -22.81
C VAL A 149 -0.42 -4.81 -23.49
N SER A 150 -0.80 -5.85 -22.75
CA SER A 150 -1.28 -7.11 -23.33
C SER A 150 -2.49 -6.87 -24.24
N SER A 151 -3.45 -6.03 -23.82
CA SER A 151 -4.65 -5.74 -24.62
C SER A 151 -4.38 -5.10 -25.99
N ALA A 152 -3.22 -4.44 -26.14
CA ALA A 152 -2.77 -3.88 -27.41
C ALA A 152 -2.26 -4.95 -28.39
N LEU A 153 -1.85 -6.13 -27.89
CA LEU A 153 -1.38 -7.23 -28.72
C LEU A 153 -2.55 -7.94 -29.41
N PRO A 154 -2.42 -8.28 -30.71
CA PRO A 154 -3.45 -9.02 -31.43
C PRO A 154 -3.67 -10.42 -30.83
N GLY A 155 -4.93 -10.84 -30.75
CA GLY A 155 -5.39 -12.07 -30.11
C GLY A 155 -6.92 -12.12 -30.10
N ASP A 156 -7.52 -13.00 -29.29
CA ASP A 156 -8.99 -13.06 -29.12
C ASP A 156 -9.55 -11.70 -28.67
N GLY A 157 -10.49 -11.16 -29.44
CA GLY A 157 -11.05 -9.83 -29.23
C GLY A 157 -11.72 -9.66 -27.86
N TYR A 158 -12.36 -10.71 -27.33
CA TYR A 158 -13.02 -10.65 -26.02
C TYR A 158 -12.01 -10.57 -24.88
N LEU A 159 -10.91 -11.32 -24.97
CA LEU A 159 -9.82 -11.27 -23.98
C LEU A 159 -9.16 -9.89 -23.94
N ARG A 160 -8.99 -9.24 -25.09
CA ARG A 160 -8.40 -7.89 -25.15
C ARG A 160 -9.22 -6.85 -24.39
N ILE A 161 -10.55 -6.88 -24.54
CA ILE A 161 -11.43 -5.96 -23.82
C ILE A 161 -11.36 -6.24 -22.31
N LEU A 162 -11.38 -7.52 -21.92
CA LEU A 162 -11.28 -7.92 -20.52
C LEU A 162 -9.97 -7.45 -19.88
N GLU A 163 -8.82 -7.70 -20.53
CA GLU A 163 -7.51 -7.25 -20.07
C GLU A 163 -7.45 -5.73 -19.92
N LEU A 164 -7.97 -4.98 -20.89
CA LEU A 164 -8.00 -3.52 -20.83
C LEU A 164 -8.82 -3.03 -19.62
N VAL A 165 -10.01 -3.60 -19.42
CA VAL A 165 -10.90 -3.21 -18.32
C VAL A 165 -10.28 -3.55 -16.96
N ILE A 166 -9.73 -4.76 -16.80
CA ILE A 166 -9.06 -5.16 -15.56
C ILE A 166 -7.82 -4.30 -15.33
N GLY A 167 -7.04 -4.04 -16.38
CA GLY A 167 -5.84 -3.22 -16.31
C GLY A 167 -6.14 -1.78 -15.85
N LEU A 168 -7.18 -1.16 -16.39
CA LEU A 168 -7.65 0.17 -15.96
C LEU A 168 -8.20 0.16 -14.53
N ALA A 169 -8.90 -0.90 -14.12
CA ALA A 169 -9.38 -1.05 -12.75
C ALA A 169 -8.20 -1.15 -11.76
N MET A 170 -7.17 -1.94 -12.08
CA MET A 170 -5.96 -2.05 -11.26
C MET A 170 -5.17 -0.73 -11.22
N MET A 171 -5.07 0.02 -12.33
CA MET A 171 -4.51 1.37 -12.36
C MET A 171 -5.25 2.33 -11.42
N THR A 172 -6.57 2.29 -11.44
CA THR A 172 -7.41 3.11 -10.56
C THR A 172 -7.19 2.74 -9.09
N ALA A 173 -7.09 1.44 -8.79
CA ALA A 173 -6.78 0.95 -7.45
C ALA A 173 -5.37 1.38 -7.00
N ALA A 174 -4.36 1.25 -7.86
CA ALA A 174 -3.00 1.70 -7.58
C ALA A 174 -2.96 3.20 -7.27
N TRP A 175 -3.69 4.02 -8.03
CA TRP A 175 -3.80 5.44 -7.76
C TRP A 175 -4.39 5.75 -6.38
N ARG A 176 -5.47 5.07 -5.99
CA ARG A 176 -6.08 5.21 -4.65
C ARG A 176 -5.10 4.79 -3.55
N LYS A 177 -4.35 3.69 -3.76
CA LYS A 177 -3.34 3.21 -2.81
C LYS A 177 -2.16 4.18 -2.67
N LYS A 178 -1.74 4.83 -3.77
CA LYS A 178 -0.70 5.87 -3.74
C LYS A 178 -1.10 7.03 -2.83
N LEU A 179 -2.33 7.51 -2.94
CA LEU A 179 -2.87 8.57 -2.06
C LEU A 179 -2.92 8.12 -0.60
N ALA A 180 -3.37 6.88 -0.34
CA ALA A 180 -3.38 6.33 1.02
C ALA A 180 -1.96 6.23 1.61
N MET A 181 -0.98 5.83 0.81
CA MET A 181 0.41 5.69 1.23
C MET A 181 1.08 7.03 1.54
N GLN A 182 0.71 8.11 0.83
CA GLN A 182 1.16 9.45 1.19
C GLN A 182 0.73 9.81 2.61
N ASN A 183 -0.52 9.50 2.99
CA ASN A 183 -1.00 9.72 4.34
C ASN A 183 -0.25 8.88 5.37
N VAL A 184 0.04 7.61 5.06
CA VAL A 184 0.85 6.73 5.93
C VAL A 184 2.27 7.26 6.09
N PHE A 185 2.89 7.76 5.01
CA PHE A 185 4.22 8.36 5.06
C PHE A 185 4.25 9.64 5.90
N ILE A 186 3.27 10.53 5.73
CA ILE A 186 3.13 11.73 6.55
C ILE A 186 2.94 11.36 8.04
N ALA A 187 2.12 10.35 8.31
CA ALA A 187 1.89 9.85 9.66
C ALA A 187 3.16 9.25 10.28
N LEU A 188 3.97 8.54 9.47
CA LEU A 188 5.27 8.00 9.86
C LEU A 188 6.30 9.09 10.17
N LEU A 189 6.37 10.15 9.36
CA LEU A 189 7.22 11.31 9.62
C LEU A 189 6.86 11.99 10.96
N GLY A 190 5.57 12.03 11.28
CA GLY A 190 5.09 12.46 12.59
C GLY A 190 5.59 11.57 13.71
N ALA A 191 5.51 10.25 13.55
CA ALA A 191 6.00 9.28 14.53
C ALA A 191 7.53 9.28 14.69
N SER A 192 8.28 9.59 13.62
CA SER A 192 9.74 9.56 13.60
C SER A 192 10.41 10.84 14.08
N SER A 193 9.64 11.83 14.53
CA SER A 193 10.18 13.11 15.01
C SER A 193 10.06 13.18 16.54
N PRO A 194 10.93 12.49 17.30
CA PRO A 194 10.84 12.39 18.76
C PRO A 194 11.09 13.73 19.50
N GLU A 195 11.72 14.71 18.84
CA GLU A 195 12.17 15.95 19.48
C GLU A 195 11.06 16.98 19.76
N TRP A 196 9.97 17.01 18.99
CA TRP A 196 8.87 17.97 19.23
C TRP A 196 7.87 17.48 20.30
N ALA A 197 7.71 16.17 20.45
CA ALA A 197 6.83 15.59 21.46
C ALA A 197 7.35 15.81 22.88
N THR A 198 8.68 15.94 23.05
CA THR A 198 9.32 16.24 24.34
C THR A 198 9.42 17.73 24.63
N THR A 199 9.33 18.61 23.63
CA THR A 199 9.42 20.07 23.80
C THR A 199 8.08 20.78 24.02
N ILE A 200 6.93 20.12 23.80
CA ILE A 200 5.61 20.75 23.96
C ILE A 200 4.82 20.07 25.10
N PRO A 201 4.89 20.59 26.35
CA PRO A 201 4.05 20.13 27.47
C PRO A 201 2.55 20.18 27.16
N ASP A 202 2.12 21.07 26.27
CA ASP A 202 0.72 21.22 25.86
C ASP A 202 0.26 20.22 24.78
N ALA A 203 1.18 19.54 24.08
CA ALA A 203 0.82 18.48 23.14
C ALA A 203 0.23 17.27 23.88
N ILE A 204 0.77 16.96 25.07
CA ILE A 204 0.24 15.91 25.96
C ILE A 204 -1.18 16.28 26.44
N LYS A 205 -1.44 17.56 26.76
CA LYS A 205 -2.79 18.03 27.11
C LYS A 205 -3.74 17.98 25.91
N GLY A 206 -3.26 18.29 24.70
CA GLY A 206 -4.01 18.14 23.45
C GLY A 206 -4.39 16.69 23.17
N VAL A 207 -3.47 15.75 23.40
CA VAL A 207 -3.74 14.30 23.28
C VAL A 207 -4.78 13.84 24.30
N GLN A 208 -4.68 14.28 25.56
CA GLN A 208 -5.68 13.97 26.58
C GLN A 208 -7.06 14.59 26.28
N ALA A 209 -7.10 15.79 25.69
CA ALA A 209 -8.34 16.42 25.25
C ALA A 209 -8.99 15.67 24.08
N VAL A 210 -8.20 15.20 23.11
CA VAL A 210 -8.68 14.41 21.98
C VAL A 210 -9.10 13.01 22.43
N ALA A 211 -8.31 12.33 23.27
CA ALA A 211 -8.68 11.05 23.86
C ALA A 211 -9.93 11.17 24.75
N GLY A 212 -10.09 12.29 25.46
CA GLY A 212 -11.29 12.62 26.23
C GLY A 212 -12.54 12.84 25.36
N LEU A 213 -12.38 13.48 24.21
CA LEU A 213 -13.44 13.66 23.20
C LEU A 213 -13.93 12.33 22.61
N PHE A 214 -13.02 11.38 22.36
CA PHE A 214 -13.40 10.04 21.86
C PHE A 214 -13.85 9.09 22.97
N GLY A 215 -13.38 9.24 24.21
CA GLY A 215 -13.83 8.46 25.37
C GLY A 215 -15.20 8.87 25.91
N HIS A 216 -15.68 10.09 25.60
CA HIS A 216 -17.01 10.58 25.98
C HIS A 216 -18.08 10.41 24.89
N ALA A 217 -17.80 9.66 23.80
CA ALA A 217 -18.83 9.15 22.91
C ALA A 217 -19.65 8.06 23.65
N LYS A 218 -20.42 8.51 24.64
CA LYS A 218 -21.41 7.77 25.40
C LYS A 218 -22.35 7.13 24.40
N SER A 219 -22.32 5.80 24.33
CA SER A 219 -23.31 5.00 23.61
C SER A 219 -24.70 5.56 23.92
N PRO A 220 -25.52 5.94 22.92
CA PRO A 220 -26.86 6.43 23.17
C PRO A 220 -27.64 5.27 23.81
N GLY A 221 -27.80 5.33 25.12
CA GLY A 221 -28.61 4.38 25.87
C GLY A 221 -30.05 4.43 25.36
N PRO A 222 -30.74 3.27 25.28
CA PRO A 222 -32.10 3.22 24.78
C PRO A 222 -33.01 4.09 25.63
N THR A 223 -33.64 5.09 24.99
CA THR A 223 -34.67 5.94 25.57
C THR A 223 -35.85 5.04 25.97
N SER A 224 -35.93 4.70 27.26
CA SER A 224 -37.10 4.05 27.83
C SER A 224 -38.16 5.12 28.06
N GLU A 225 -39.11 5.19 27.14
CA GLU A 225 -40.32 5.99 27.25
C GLU A 225 -41.23 5.34 28.33
N PRO A 226 -41.59 6.03 29.43
CA PRO A 226 -42.52 5.47 30.39
C PRO A 226 -43.96 5.63 29.87
N ALA A 227 -44.60 4.50 29.56
CA ALA A 227 -46.02 4.43 29.26
C ALA A 227 -46.85 4.92 30.47
N GLN A 228 -47.50 6.07 30.31
CA GLN A 228 -48.51 6.57 31.25
C GLN A 228 -49.77 5.69 31.14
N GLY A 229 -50.09 4.98 32.22
CA GLY A 229 -51.35 4.26 32.38
C GLY A 229 -52.51 5.21 32.77
N PRO A 230 -53.75 4.92 32.34
CA PRO A 230 -54.90 5.76 32.63
C PRO A 230 -55.35 5.63 34.10
N SER A 231 -55.47 6.78 34.76
CA SER A 231 -56.06 6.94 36.09
C SER A 231 -57.54 6.58 36.07
N GLN A 232 -57.91 5.60 36.89
CA GLN A 232 -59.29 5.30 37.25
C GLN A 232 -59.84 6.44 38.11
N GLY A 233 -60.96 7.02 37.68
CA GLY A 233 -61.76 7.97 38.47
C GLY A 233 -63.21 7.52 38.51
N THR A 234 -63.55 6.72 39.52
CA THR A 234 -64.93 6.44 39.97
C THR A 234 -65.52 7.65 40.71
N LYS A 235 -66.63 8.20 40.20
CA LYS A 235 -67.96 8.28 40.84
C LYS A 235 -68.84 9.27 40.08
#